data_AF-A0A6N0JQV9-F1
#
_entry.id   AF-A0A6N0JQV9-F1
#
_cell.length_a   1.000
_cell.length_b   1.000
_cell.length_c   1.000
_cell.angle_alpha   90.00
_cell.angle_beta   90.00
_cell.angle_gamma   90.00
#
_symmetry.space_group_name_H-M   'P 1'
#
loop_
_entity.id
_entity.type
_entity.pdbx_description
1 polymer ?
#
loop_
_entity_poly.entity_id
_entity_poly.type
_entity_poly.pdbx_seq_one_letter_code
_entity_poly.pdbx_strand_id
1 'polypeptide(L)'
;MLALRPTCEHCDAALPPASAQARICSFECTFCADCAEGLLGNVCPNCGGGFAPRPVRPASDRKGGNFLGRYPANAERKHRPVDLAAHAALLRSLEGIPPEAR
;
A
#
# COMPACT_ATOMS: atom_id res chain seq x y z
N MET A 1 5.73 1.75 14.29
CA MET A 1 4.44 1.04 14.10
C MET A 1 3.89 1.48 12.75
N LEU A 2 3.29 0.56 11.97
CA LEU A 2 2.76 0.85 10.63
C LEU A 2 1.91 2.13 10.61
N ALA A 3 2.14 3.04 9.66
CA ALA A 3 1.45 4.33 9.64
C ALA A 3 -0.03 4.22 9.26
N LEU A 4 -0.41 3.17 8.52
CA LEU A 4 -1.78 2.98 8.00
C LEU A 4 -2.26 4.18 7.15
N ARG A 5 -1.48 4.55 6.13
CA ARG A 5 -1.76 5.72 5.27
C ARG A 5 -3.20 5.70 4.73
N PRO A 6 -3.92 6.83 4.75
CA PRO A 6 -5.37 6.84 4.60
C PRO A 6 -5.84 6.86 3.14
N THR A 7 -4.95 6.90 2.16
CA THR A 7 -5.30 7.08 0.74
C THR A 7 -4.44 6.20 -0.18
N CYS A 8 -4.99 5.88 -1.35
CA CYS A 8 -4.23 5.31 -2.46
C CYS A 8 -3.32 6.39 -3.05
N GLU A 9 -2.03 6.10 -3.19
CA GLU A 9 -1.08 7.07 -3.74
C GLU A 9 -1.37 7.41 -5.21
N HIS A 10 -2.00 6.52 -5.99
CA HIS A 10 -2.35 6.79 -7.40
C HIS A 10 -3.69 7.52 -7.60
N CYS A 11 -4.80 6.88 -7.21
CA CYS A 11 -6.16 7.35 -7.49
C CYS A 11 -6.82 8.13 -6.34
N ASP A 12 -6.09 8.35 -5.24
CA ASP A 12 -6.57 9.08 -4.04
C ASP A 12 -7.77 8.44 -3.31
N ALA A 13 -8.15 7.22 -3.68
CA ALA A 13 -9.23 6.47 -3.02
C ALA A 13 -8.96 6.34 -1.51
N ALA A 14 -10.01 6.51 -0.69
CA ALA A 14 -9.91 6.39 0.75
C ALA A 14 -9.59 4.94 1.16
N LEU A 15 -8.55 4.78 1.96
CA LEU A 15 -8.06 3.53 2.52
C LEU A 15 -8.00 3.65 4.05
N PRO A 16 -9.15 3.79 4.73
CA PRO A 16 -9.21 3.94 6.19
C PRO A 16 -8.52 2.76 6.87
N PRO A 17 -8.15 2.86 8.16
CA PRO A 17 -7.33 1.86 8.87
C PRO A 17 -7.88 0.43 8.80
N ALA A 18 -9.20 0.28 8.69
CA ALA A 18 -9.92 -0.99 8.58
C ALA A 18 -10.15 -1.47 7.12
N SER A 19 -9.65 -0.75 6.11
CA SER A 19 -9.88 -1.08 4.71
C SER A 19 -9.20 -2.39 4.31
N ALA A 20 -10.01 -3.34 3.84
CA ALA A 20 -9.54 -4.59 3.23
C ALA A 20 -8.96 -4.39 1.81
N GLN A 21 -9.18 -3.21 1.22
CA GLN A 21 -8.71 -2.88 -0.13
C GLN A 21 -7.30 -2.26 -0.13
N ALA A 22 -6.73 -1.98 1.04
CA ALA A 22 -5.38 -1.42 1.11
C ALA A 22 -4.33 -2.49 0.80
N ARG A 23 -3.43 -2.17 -0.11
CA ARG A 23 -2.22 -2.91 -0.42
C ARG A 23 -1.01 -2.08 -0.02
N ILE A 24 0.03 -2.74 0.49
CA ILE A 24 1.21 -2.09 1.06
C ILE A 24 2.49 -2.82 0.65
N CYS A 25 3.57 -2.07 0.40
CA CYS A 25 4.92 -2.62 0.27
C CYS A 25 5.74 -2.41 1.57
N SER A 26 6.97 -2.93 1.64
CA SER A 26 7.84 -2.80 2.82
C SER A 26 8.18 -1.35 3.22
N PHE A 27 8.12 -0.41 2.27
CA PHE A 27 8.32 1.04 2.50
C PHE A 27 7.02 1.80 2.81
N GLU A 28 5.94 1.07 3.08
CA GLU A 28 4.61 1.60 3.35
C GLU A 28 3.98 2.41 2.21
N CYS A 29 4.45 2.26 0.96
CA CYS A 29 3.72 2.78 -0.19
C CYS A 29 2.36 2.11 -0.25
N THR A 30 1.28 2.90 -0.27
CA THR A 30 -0.08 2.40 -0.11
C THR A 30 -0.91 2.63 -1.37
N PHE A 31 -1.51 1.57 -1.90
CA PHE A 31 -2.39 1.61 -3.08
C PHE A 31 -3.66 0.82 -2.80
N CYS A 32 -4.76 1.10 -3.51
CA CYS A 32 -5.93 0.22 -3.47
C CYS A 32 -5.65 -1.08 -4.26
N ALA A 33 -6.43 -2.13 -4.00
CA ALA A 33 -6.33 -3.40 -4.70
C ALA A 33 -6.41 -3.22 -6.22
N ASP A 34 -7.36 -2.42 -6.72
CA ASP A 34 -7.53 -2.17 -8.15
C ASP A 34 -6.26 -1.58 -8.81
N CYS A 35 -5.62 -0.60 -8.15
CA CYS A 35 -4.37 -0.03 -8.65
C CYS A 35 -3.22 -1.03 -8.54
N ALA A 36 -3.06 -1.69 -7.39
CA ALA A 36 -1.96 -2.60 -7.15
C ALA A 36 -1.96 -3.82 -8.08
N GLU A 37 -3.14 -4.39 -8.33
CA GLU A 37 -3.32 -5.63 -9.09
C GLU A 37 -3.54 -5.34 -10.58
N GLY A 38 -4.38 -4.36 -10.92
CA GLY A 38 -4.69 -4.02 -12.31
C GLY A 38 -3.63 -3.14 -12.96
N LEU A 39 -3.47 -1.91 -12.45
CA LEU A 39 -2.62 -0.89 -13.06
C LEU A 39 -1.12 -1.17 -12.87
N LEU A 40 -0.75 -1.64 -11.68
CA LEU A 40 0.63 -1.73 -11.25
C LEU A 40 1.22 -3.14 -11.36
N GLY A 41 0.40 -4.16 -11.65
CA GLY A 41 0.86 -5.53 -11.91
C GLY A 41 1.66 -6.15 -10.75
N ASN A 42 1.28 -5.85 -9.51
CA ASN A 42 2.02 -6.24 -8.31
C ASN A 42 3.50 -5.80 -8.30
N VAL A 43 3.78 -4.62 -8.85
CA VAL A 43 5.08 -3.93 -8.79
C VAL A 43 4.87 -2.54 -8.21
N CYS A 44 5.55 -2.23 -7.12
CA CYS A 44 5.50 -0.92 -6.51
C CYS A 44 6.25 0.10 -7.39
N PRO A 45 5.59 1.17 -7.87
CA PRO A 45 6.21 2.16 -8.75
C PRO A 45 7.30 2.99 -8.05
N ASN A 46 7.36 2.94 -6.72
CA ASN A 46 8.34 3.69 -5.93
C ASN A 46 9.57 2.87 -5.55
N CYS A 47 9.50 1.53 -5.51
CA CYS A 47 10.58 0.68 -5.02
C CYS A 47 10.81 -0.63 -5.78
N GLY A 48 9.99 -0.98 -6.79
CA GLY A 48 10.12 -2.21 -7.58
C GLY A 48 9.64 -3.50 -6.90
N GLY A 49 9.50 -3.51 -5.57
CA GLY A 49 9.01 -4.66 -4.81
C GLY A 49 7.52 -4.98 -5.01
N GLY A 50 7.06 -6.10 -4.47
CA GLY A 50 5.63 -6.50 -4.51
C GLY A 50 4.75 -5.80 -3.47
N PHE A 51 3.45 -6.09 -3.55
CA PHE A 51 2.45 -5.67 -2.58
C PHE A 51 1.89 -6.86 -1.79
N ALA A 52 1.48 -6.57 -0.56
CA ALA A 52 0.68 -7.46 0.28
C ALA A 52 -0.59 -6.74 0.78
N PRO A 53 -1.65 -7.47 1.20
CA PRO A 53 -2.75 -6.88 1.95
C PRO A 53 -2.23 -6.15 3.19
N ARG A 54 -2.64 -4.90 3.39
CA ARG A 54 -2.23 -4.12 4.55
C ARG A 54 -2.90 -4.67 5.81
N PRO A 55 -2.14 -5.06 6.85
CA PRO A 55 -2.73 -5.51 8.10
C PRO A 55 -3.61 -4.43 8.75
N VAL A 56 -4.75 -4.85 9.31
CA VAL A 56 -5.68 -3.97 10.01
C VAL A 56 -5.28 -3.88 11.49
N ARG A 57 -5.15 -2.65 12.00
CA ARG A 57 -5.01 -2.42 13.45
C ARG A 57 -6.38 -2.55 14.12
N PRO A 58 -6.50 -3.27 15.25
CA PRO A 58 -7.76 -3.39 15.97
C PRO A 58 -8.38 -2.03 16.32
N ALA A 59 -9.71 -1.93 16.18
CA ALA A 59 -10.47 -0.73 16.53
C ALA A 59 -10.64 -0.54 18.05
N SER A 60 -10.61 -1.64 18.81
CA SER A 60 -10.71 -1.66 20.27
C SER A 60 -9.58 -2.48 20.89
N ASP A 61 -9.28 -2.26 22.17
CA ASP A 61 -8.24 -3.03 22.85
C ASP A 61 -8.65 -4.50 22.97
N ARG A 62 -7.91 -5.37 22.28
CA ARG A 62 -8.05 -6.82 22.38
C ARG A 62 -6.93 -7.45 23.21
N LYS A 63 -5.80 -6.76 23.36
CA LYS A 63 -4.58 -7.28 24.00
C LYS A 63 -3.61 -6.14 24.30
N GLY A 64 -3.48 -5.78 25.57
CA GLY A 64 -2.39 -4.93 26.07
C GLY A 64 -2.34 -3.51 25.51
N GLY A 65 -3.47 -2.92 25.14
CA GLY A 65 -3.54 -1.55 24.62
C GLY A 65 -3.13 -1.41 23.15
N ASN A 66 -3.00 -2.50 22.39
CA ASN A 66 -2.54 -2.48 21.00
C ASN A 66 -3.70 -2.24 20.01
N PHE A 67 -4.25 -1.03 19.98
CA PHE A 67 -5.41 -0.67 19.15
C PHE A 67 -5.38 0.80 18.72
N LEU A 68 -6.31 1.19 17.84
CA LEU A 68 -6.37 2.53 17.23
C LEU A 68 -6.54 3.69 18.23
N GLY A 69 -7.20 3.48 19.37
CA GLY A 69 -7.37 4.54 20.36
C GLY A 69 -6.06 4.97 21.03
N ARG A 70 -5.13 4.03 21.23
CA ARG A 70 -3.79 4.32 21.79
C ARG A 70 -2.75 4.59 20.70
N TYR A 71 -2.87 3.92 19.57
CA TYR A 71 -1.96 4.04 18.43
C TYR A 71 -2.76 4.40 17.18
N PRO A 72 -3.07 5.69 16.97
CA PRO A 72 -3.88 6.12 15.84
C PRO A 72 -3.18 5.87 14.52
N ALA A 73 -3.98 5.76 13.45
CA ALA A 73 -3.46 5.78 12.09
C ALA A 73 -3.03 7.20 11.70
N ASN A 74 -2.13 7.30 10.71
CA ASN A 74 -1.77 8.59 10.14
C ASN A 74 -2.98 9.18 9.38
N ALA A 75 -3.25 10.46 9.61
CA ALA A 75 -4.30 11.22 8.93
C ALA A 75 -3.79 11.97 7.68
N GLU A 76 -2.47 12.03 7.49
CA GLU A 76 -1.86 12.69 6.35
C GLU A 76 -2.16 11.94 5.05
N ARG A 77 -2.85 12.62 4.14
CA ARG A 77 -3.13 12.09 2.80
C ARG A 77 -1.87 12.15 1.96
N LYS A 78 -1.61 11.08 1.23
CA LYS A 78 -0.53 11.02 0.25
C LYS A 78 -1.12 10.69 -1.11
N HIS A 79 -1.15 11.67 -1.98
CA HIS A 79 -1.58 11.53 -3.37
C HIS A 79 -0.41 11.91 -4.28
N ARG A 80 0.12 10.90 -4.96
CA ARG A 80 1.26 10.98 -5.88
C ARG A 80 0.95 10.07 -7.08
N PRO A 81 0.12 10.54 -8.03
CA PRO A 81 -0.19 9.80 -9.25
C PRO A 81 1.06 9.23 -9.90
N VAL A 82 0.93 7.98 -10.32
CA VAL A 82 2.02 7.21 -10.93
C VAL A 82 2.17 7.65 -12.38
N ASP A 83 3.42 7.90 -12.80
CA ASP A 83 3.76 7.99 -14.22
C ASP A 83 3.67 6.60 -14.84
N LEU A 84 2.63 6.37 -15.64
CA LEU A 84 2.35 5.08 -16.24
C LEU A 84 3.36 4.68 -17.32
N ALA A 85 3.95 5.64 -18.01
CA ALA A 85 4.95 5.35 -19.03
C ALA A 85 6.25 4.86 -18.38
N ALA A 86 6.69 5.55 -17.33
CA ALA A 86 7.84 5.11 -16.53
C ALA A 86 7.57 3.77 -15.83
N HIS A 87 6.37 3.58 -15.27
CA HIS A 87 6.01 2.31 -14.63
C HIS A 87 5.97 1.16 -15.62
N ALA A 88 5.46 1.36 -16.84
CA ALA A 88 5.49 0.33 -17.88
C ALA A 88 6.93 -0.07 -18.25
N ALA A 89 7.89 0.85 -18.22
CA ALA A 89 9.30 0.52 -18.42
C ALA A 89 9.86 -0.32 -17.26
N LEU A 90 9.50 0.02 -16.02
CA LEU A 90 9.86 -0.76 -14.84
C LEU A 90 9.31 -2.19 -14.91
N LEU A 91 8.03 -2.35 -15.27
CA LEU A 91 7.40 -3.67 -15.45
C LEU A 91 8.18 -4.56 -16.43
N ARG A 92 8.58 -4.01 -17.59
CA ARG A 92 9.38 -4.75 -18.57
C ARG A 92 10.75 -5.15 -18.01
N SER A 93 11.40 -4.30 -17.23
CA SER A 93 12.69 -4.62 -16.62
C SER A 93 12.64 -5.72 -15.56
N LEU A 94 11.46 -5.97 -14.98
CA LEU A 94 11.23 -6.96 -13.92
C LEU A 94 10.49 -8.20 -14.42
N GLU A 95 10.30 -8.33 -15.74
CA GLU A 95 9.63 -9.47 -16.34
C GLU A 95 10.37 -10.78 -15.99
N GLY A 96 9.62 -11.78 -15.53
CA GLY A 96 10.18 -13.07 -15.10
C GLY A 96 10.83 -13.07 -13.70
N ILE A 97 10.98 -11.91 -13.04
CA ILE A 97 11.50 -11.83 -11.66
C ILE A 97 10.30 -11.81 -10.69
N PRO A 98 10.08 -12.88 -9.90
CA PRO A 98 8.98 -12.93 -8.94
C PRO A 98 9.21 -11.96 -7.78
N PRO A 99 8.16 -11.45 -7.10
CA PRO A 99 8.27 -10.44 -6.05
C PRO A 99 9.27 -10.76 -4.93
N GLU A 100 9.40 -12.03 -4.54
CA GLU A 100 10.34 -12.51 -3.52
C GLU A 100 11.82 -12.49 -3.94
N ALA A 101 12.10 -12.26 -5.23
CA ALA A 101 13.44 -12.20 -5.82
C ALA A 101 13.78 -10.81 -6.39
N ARG A 102 12.96 -9.78 -6.12
CA ARG A 102 13.19 -8.37 -6.53
C ARG A 102 13.89 -7.57 -5.45
#